data_AF-A0A0U1MCT4-F1
#
_entry.id   AF-A0A0U1MCT4-F1
#
_cell.length_a   1.000
_cell.length_b   1.000
_cell.length_c   1.000
_cell.angle_alpha   90.00
_cell.angle_beta   90.00
_cell.angle_gamma   90.00
#
_symmetry.space_group_name_H-M   'P 1'
#
loop_
_entity.id
_entity.type
_entity.pdbx_description
1 polymer ?
#
loop_
_entity_poly.entity_id
_entity_poly.type
_entity_poly.pdbx_seq_one_letter_code
_entity_poly.pdbx_strand_id
1 'polypeptide(L)'
;MSVIYEEPYGLFQYVEADNSVPAEERALYTLPSSRTIVDIRQPLYDMRTSTNIVKGPDGLDVQGFTYLEHSSTLSGGDWFAGSNIEEIYIPEIIELICNITGAKRAVVDSVQIRRRVANEEEEENIPNRKGQKHDQIGLKLAKDTVRVVGRDSEESIPPARMVHVDYSLKGLRDTVRLARKDIFETAKSAIDAEDRGESPRYACYSVWRPLKTIERDPLAVLDWRTTDKFELVPYGESHPRSPKSTWKSSVVLDTIPTTQ
;
A
#
# COMPACT_ATOMS: atom_id res chain seq x y z
N MET A 1 -2.84 44.76 6.52
CA MET A 1 -2.56 43.41 7.05
C MET A 1 -2.25 42.51 5.88
N SER A 2 -0.98 42.16 5.67
CA SER A 2 -0.60 41.13 4.70
C SER A 2 -1.05 39.79 5.27
N VAL A 3 -1.95 39.10 4.57
CA VAL A 3 -2.28 37.71 4.88
C VAL A 3 -1.01 36.90 4.62
N ILE A 4 -0.39 36.37 5.68
CA ILE A 4 0.68 35.39 5.55
C ILE A 4 -0.01 34.12 5.07
N TYR A 5 0.13 33.81 3.77
CA TYR A 5 -0.23 32.50 3.26
C TYR A 5 0.82 31.52 3.77
N GLU A 6 0.47 30.72 4.78
CA GLU A 6 1.25 29.53 5.09
C GLU A 6 1.10 28.53 3.94
N GLU A 7 2.21 27.98 3.48
CA GLU A 7 2.17 26.89 2.50
C GLU A 7 1.44 25.68 3.11
N PRO A 8 0.58 25.00 2.33
CA PRO A 8 -0.11 23.81 2.81
C PRO A 8 0.91 22.75 3.22
N TYR A 9 0.63 22.06 4.32
CA TYR A 9 1.52 21.04 4.88
C TYR A 9 0.71 19.82 5.34
N GLY A 10 1.41 18.69 5.42
CA GLY A 10 0.91 17.44 5.99
C GLY A 10 1.71 17.08 7.23
N LEU A 11 1.09 16.32 8.13
CA LEU A 11 1.75 15.68 9.26
C LEU A 11 1.92 14.20 8.91
N PHE A 12 3.17 13.75 8.82
CA PHE A 12 3.53 12.38 8.48
C PHE A 12 4.12 11.69 9.70
N GLN A 13 3.67 10.47 9.97
CA GLN A 13 4.24 9.67 11.05
C GLN A 13 5.52 9.00 10.59
N TYR A 14 6.61 9.37 11.25
CA TYR A 14 7.83 8.61 11.30
C TYR A 14 7.71 7.57 12.41
N VAL A 15 8.01 6.31 12.09
CA VAL A 15 7.84 5.19 13.02
C VAL A 15 9.14 4.39 13.10
N GLU A 16 9.83 4.51 14.22
CA GLU A 16 10.93 3.61 14.54
C GLU A 16 10.33 2.31 15.08
N ALA A 17 10.55 1.18 14.42
CA ALA A 17 10.00 -0.09 14.87
C ALA A 17 10.75 -0.67 16.08
N ASP A 18 9.97 -1.26 16.99
CA ASP A 18 10.47 -2.18 18.00
C ASP A 18 10.55 -3.60 17.45
N ASN A 19 11.76 -4.00 17.07
CA ASN A 19 12.07 -5.34 16.59
C ASN A 19 12.36 -6.36 17.72
N SER A 20 12.03 -6.04 18.97
CA SER A 20 12.17 -6.98 20.10
C SER A 20 11.36 -8.28 19.91
N VAL A 21 10.30 -8.22 19.09
CA VAL A 21 9.48 -9.38 18.72
C VAL A 21 9.71 -9.77 17.26
N PRO A 22 10.32 -10.94 17.00
CA PRO A 22 10.58 -11.37 15.64
C PRO A 22 9.28 -11.70 14.89
N ALA A 23 9.32 -11.66 13.55
CA ALA A 23 8.12 -11.78 12.72
C ALA A 23 7.37 -13.11 12.91
N GLU A 24 8.10 -14.19 13.16
CA GLU A 24 7.60 -15.55 13.40
C GLU A 24 6.82 -15.71 14.72
N GLU A 25 6.99 -14.78 15.65
CA GLU A 25 6.27 -14.71 16.93
C GLU A 25 5.08 -13.74 16.89
N ARG A 26 4.98 -12.91 15.84
CA ARG A 26 3.83 -12.05 15.57
C ARG A 26 2.70 -12.84 14.90
N ALA A 27 1.46 -12.39 15.09
CA ALA A 27 0.32 -12.90 14.35
C ALA A 27 0.47 -12.59 12.85
N LEU A 28 -0.27 -13.32 12.02
CA LEU A 28 -0.31 -13.08 10.58
C LEU A 28 -0.63 -11.60 10.26
N TYR A 29 0.07 -11.04 9.25
CA TYR A 29 -0.10 -9.66 8.78
C TYR A 29 0.06 -8.57 9.84
N THR A 30 0.75 -8.86 10.94
CA THR A 30 0.99 -7.89 12.01
C THR A 30 2.39 -7.32 11.83
N LEU A 31 2.53 -5.99 11.78
CA LEU A 31 3.81 -5.25 11.78
C LEU A 31 4.49 -5.27 13.16
N PRO A 32 5.79 -4.95 13.28
CA PRO A 32 6.38 -4.70 14.59
C PRO A 32 5.69 -3.52 15.28
N SER A 33 5.74 -3.48 16.60
CA SER A 33 5.31 -2.31 17.37
C SER A 33 6.16 -1.10 17.05
N SER A 34 5.68 0.09 17.39
CA SER A 34 6.52 1.30 17.35
C SER A 34 7.31 1.43 18.64
N ARG A 35 8.63 1.59 18.53
CA ARG A 35 9.49 2.08 19.61
C ARG A 35 9.28 3.58 19.82
N THR A 36 9.24 4.32 18.71
CA THR A 36 9.09 5.77 18.69
C THR A 36 8.16 6.17 17.54
N ILE A 37 7.24 7.10 17.79
CA ILE A 37 6.39 7.73 16.77
C ILE A 37 6.64 9.24 16.83
N VAL A 38 6.96 9.85 15.69
CA VAL A 38 7.17 11.29 15.57
C VAL A 38 6.37 11.82 14.40
N ASP A 39 5.55 12.84 14.63
CA ASP A 39 4.88 13.57 13.56
C ASP A 39 5.86 14.59 12.95
N ILE A 40 6.10 14.46 11.65
CA ILE A 40 6.96 15.36 10.88
C ILE A 40 6.08 16.21 9.95
N ARG A 41 6.22 17.53 10.06
CA ARG A 41 5.58 18.49 9.16
C ARG A 41 6.34 18.55 7.84
N GLN A 42 5.65 18.28 6.73
CA GLN A 42 6.21 18.38 5.37
C GLN A 42 5.32 19.27 4.48
N PRO A 43 5.91 20.11 3.61
CA PRO A 43 5.14 20.88 2.64
C PRO A 43 4.40 19.95 1.68
N LEU A 44 3.17 20.30 1.33
CA LEU A 44 2.36 19.58 0.35
C LEU A 44 2.29 20.37 -0.95
N TYR A 45 2.48 19.65 -2.05
CA TYR A 45 2.36 20.20 -3.39
C TYR A 45 1.12 19.59 -4.06
N ASP A 46 0.27 20.44 -4.65
CA ASP A 46 -0.89 19.94 -5.39
C ASP A 46 -0.43 19.30 -6.70
N MET A 47 -0.52 17.97 -6.77
CA MET A 47 -0.12 17.21 -7.95
C MET A 47 -0.89 17.61 -9.21
N ARG A 48 -2.09 18.20 -9.08
CA ARG A 48 -2.94 18.57 -10.21
C ARG A 48 -2.41 19.79 -10.95
N THR A 49 -1.74 20.70 -10.24
CA THR A 49 -1.20 21.95 -10.77
C THR A 49 0.32 21.93 -10.93
N SER A 50 0.99 20.91 -10.39
CA SER A 50 2.44 20.75 -10.50
C SER A 50 2.89 20.54 -11.95
N THR A 51 3.88 21.33 -12.36
CA THR A 51 4.58 21.18 -13.66
C THR A 51 5.75 20.20 -13.60
N ASN A 52 6.12 19.73 -12.41
CA ASN A 52 7.29 18.89 -12.18
C ASN A 52 6.98 17.38 -12.19
N ILE A 53 5.70 17.01 -12.35
CA ILE A 53 5.24 15.61 -12.38
C ILE A 53 5.03 15.19 -13.83
N VAL A 54 5.75 14.14 -14.24
CA VAL A 54 5.52 13.51 -15.55
C VAL A 54 4.23 12.69 -15.47
N LYS A 55 3.26 12.98 -16.36
CA LYS A 55 1.96 12.29 -16.35
C LYS A 55 1.97 11.04 -17.25
N GLY A 56 0.99 10.18 -17.05
CA GLY A 56 0.85 8.95 -17.83
C GLY A 56 1.89 7.89 -17.44
N PRO A 57 2.12 6.87 -18.29
CA PRO A 57 2.98 5.74 -17.96
C PRO A 57 4.41 6.14 -17.63
N ASP A 58 4.98 7.11 -18.34
CA ASP A 58 6.35 7.58 -18.12
C ASP A 58 6.58 8.07 -16.68
N GLY A 59 5.53 8.57 -16.01
CA GLY A 59 5.62 8.99 -14.62
C GLY A 59 5.97 7.86 -13.65
N LEU A 60 5.53 6.63 -13.95
CA LEU A 60 5.85 5.45 -13.14
C LEU A 60 7.36 5.17 -13.15
N ASP A 61 8.02 5.32 -14.31
CA ASP A 61 9.47 5.12 -14.44
C ASP A 61 10.27 6.31 -13.89
N VAL A 62 9.76 7.53 -14.09
CA VAL A 62 10.46 8.75 -13.71
C VAL A 62 10.43 8.97 -12.21
N GLN A 63 9.24 9.09 -11.60
CA GLN A 63 9.11 9.46 -10.18
C GLN A 63 8.49 8.35 -9.31
N GLY A 64 8.20 7.17 -9.87
CA GLY A 64 7.63 6.04 -9.14
C GLY A 64 6.10 6.11 -8.96
N PHE A 65 5.46 7.17 -9.43
CA PHE A 65 4.00 7.33 -9.40
C PHE A 65 3.52 8.15 -10.58
N THR A 66 2.24 8.03 -10.91
CA THR A 66 1.57 8.90 -11.87
C THR A 66 0.16 9.16 -11.42
N TYR A 67 -0.50 10.11 -12.06
CA TYR A 67 -1.93 10.32 -11.88
C TYR A 67 -2.60 10.49 -13.23
N LEU A 68 -3.87 10.13 -13.26
CA LEU A 68 -4.68 10.12 -14.46
C LEU A 68 -6.14 10.42 -14.10
N GLU A 69 -6.85 10.99 -15.06
CA GLU A 69 -8.29 11.18 -14.96
C GLU A 69 -8.97 9.90 -15.46
N HIS A 70 -9.81 9.31 -14.61
CA HIS A 70 -10.54 8.10 -14.95
C HIS A 70 -11.92 8.10 -14.30
N SER A 71 -12.95 7.86 -15.10
CA SER A 71 -14.33 7.73 -14.63
C SER A 71 -14.65 6.26 -14.35
N SER A 72 -15.08 6.01 -13.12
CA SER A 72 -15.60 4.71 -12.68
C SER A 72 -16.97 4.41 -13.27
N THR A 73 -17.28 3.13 -13.44
CA THR A 73 -18.68 2.69 -13.53
C THR A 73 -19.40 2.83 -12.18
N LEU A 74 -18.72 2.54 -11.06
CA LEU A 74 -19.29 2.63 -9.71
C LEU A 74 -19.31 4.06 -9.17
N SER A 75 -20.38 4.46 -8.49
CA SER A 75 -20.52 5.77 -7.85
C SER A 75 -21.24 5.71 -6.50
N GLY A 76 -21.03 6.70 -5.62
CA GLY A 76 -21.81 6.85 -4.39
C GLY A 76 -21.92 5.58 -3.52
N GLY A 77 -23.13 5.04 -3.37
CA GLY A 77 -23.38 3.83 -2.58
C GLY A 77 -22.91 2.53 -3.24
N ASP A 78 -22.69 2.53 -4.56
CA ASP A 78 -22.36 1.33 -5.35
C ASP A 78 -21.04 0.69 -4.89
N TRP A 79 -20.12 1.51 -4.37
CA TRP A 79 -18.83 1.09 -3.83
C TRP A 79 -18.95 0.09 -2.67
N PHE A 80 -20.10 0.09 -1.98
CA PHE A 80 -20.32 -0.69 -0.76
C PHE A 80 -21.33 -1.82 -0.96
N ALA A 81 -21.98 -1.86 -2.12
CA ALA A 81 -23.06 -2.80 -2.39
C ALA A 81 -22.55 -4.12 -2.95
N GLY A 82 -22.94 -5.22 -2.29
CA GLY A 82 -22.75 -6.59 -2.78
C GLY A 82 -21.33 -6.87 -3.30
N SER A 83 -21.28 -7.47 -4.50
CA SER A 83 -20.08 -7.88 -5.21
C SER A 83 -19.63 -6.87 -6.28
N ASN A 84 -20.10 -5.62 -6.23
CA ASN A 84 -19.78 -4.61 -7.26
C ASN A 84 -18.27 -4.38 -7.42
N ILE A 85 -17.50 -4.44 -6.34
CA ILE A 85 -16.04 -4.31 -6.40
C ILE A 85 -15.44 -5.44 -7.23
N GLU A 86 -15.84 -6.67 -6.97
CA GLU A 86 -15.31 -7.86 -7.64
C GLU A 86 -15.79 -7.96 -9.09
N GLU A 87 -17.06 -7.66 -9.36
CA GLU A 87 -17.70 -7.87 -10.66
C GLU A 87 -17.49 -6.72 -11.64
N ILE A 88 -17.29 -5.49 -11.14
CA ILE A 88 -17.24 -4.28 -11.97
C ILE A 88 -15.88 -3.59 -11.81
N TYR A 89 -15.51 -3.23 -10.57
CA TYR A 89 -14.34 -2.37 -10.35
C TYR A 89 -13.01 -3.09 -10.60
N ILE A 90 -12.87 -4.35 -10.17
CA ILE A 90 -11.65 -5.13 -10.39
C ILE A 90 -11.36 -5.32 -11.89
N PRO A 91 -12.33 -5.75 -12.72
CA PRO A 91 -12.15 -5.79 -14.17
C PRO A 91 -11.77 -4.43 -14.78
N GLU A 92 -12.44 -3.35 -14.36
CA GLU A 92 -12.15 -1.97 -14.80
C GLU A 92 -10.67 -1.59 -14.52
N ILE A 93 -10.16 -1.88 -13.31
CA ILE A 93 -8.78 -1.57 -12.95
C ILE A 93 -7.76 -2.48 -13.65
N ILE A 94 -8.09 -3.75 -13.89
CA ILE A 94 -7.23 -4.66 -14.68
C ILE A 94 -7.07 -4.11 -16.09
N GLU A 95 -8.15 -3.71 -16.75
CA GLU A 95 -8.12 -3.11 -18.08
C GLU A 95 -7.31 -1.81 -18.07
N LEU A 96 -7.60 -0.91 -17.13
CA LEU A 96 -6.90 0.36 -16.98
C LEU A 96 -5.38 0.17 -16.85
N ILE A 97 -4.93 -0.71 -15.95
CA ILE A 97 -3.50 -0.94 -15.71
C ILE A 97 -2.84 -1.56 -16.93
N CYS A 98 -3.47 -2.53 -17.59
CA CYS A 98 -2.94 -3.09 -18.83
C CYS A 98 -2.78 -2.01 -19.93
N ASN A 99 -3.77 -1.13 -20.07
CA ASN A 99 -3.75 -0.05 -21.07
C ASN A 99 -2.66 0.98 -20.78
N ILE A 100 -2.44 1.35 -19.52
CA ILE A 100 -1.39 2.31 -19.14
C ILE A 100 -0.01 1.70 -19.30
N THR A 101 0.20 0.51 -18.73
CA THR A 101 1.55 -0.07 -18.57
C THR A 101 2.00 -0.89 -19.77
N GLY A 102 1.08 -1.22 -20.69
CA GLY A 102 1.32 -2.19 -21.77
C GLY A 102 1.42 -3.64 -21.27
N ALA A 103 1.08 -3.91 -20.01
CA ALA A 103 1.05 -5.27 -19.48
C ALA A 103 0.01 -6.12 -20.23
N LYS A 104 0.39 -7.36 -20.55
CA LYS A 104 -0.53 -8.31 -21.21
C LYS A 104 -1.62 -8.84 -20.28
N ARG A 105 -1.35 -8.83 -18.98
CA ARG A 105 -2.19 -9.38 -17.91
C ARG A 105 -1.94 -8.59 -16.63
N ALA A 106 -2.99 -8.44 -15.83
CA ALA A 106 -2.92 -7.91 -14.47
C ALA A 106 -3.79 -8.76 -13.54
N VAL A 107 -3.50 -8.70 -12.25
CA VAL A 107 -4.24 -9.39 -11.18
C VAL A 107 -4.26 -8.47 -9.96
N VAL A 108 -5.42 -8.37 -9.30
CA VAL A 108 -5.58 -7.53 -8.11
C VAL A 108 -5.23 -8.34 -6.86
N ASP A 109 -4.24 -7.89 -6.09
CA ASP A 109 -3.90 -8.53 -4.80
C ASP A 109 -5.03 -8.36 -3.78
N SER A 110 -5.38 -7.11 -3.48
CA SER A 110 -6.44 -6.75 -2.54
C SER A 110 -7.06 -5.40 -2.87
N VAL A 111 -8.25 -5.14 -2.32
CA VAL A 111 -8.93 -3.85 -2.36
C VAL A 111 -9.21 -3.41 -0.93
N GLN A 112 -8.84 -2.17 -0.60
CA GLN A 112 -9.09 -1.57 0.70
C GLN A 112 -9.86 -0.27 0.53
N ILE A 113 -10.98 -0.15 1.23
CA ILE A 113 -11.78 1.07 1.26
C ILE A 113 -11.60 1.71 2.64
N ARG A 114 -11.04 2.92 2.66
CA ARG A 114 -10.71 3.66 3.88
C ARG A 114 -11.80 4.71 4.14
N ARG A 115 -12.57 4.52 5.19
CA ARG A 115 -13.77 5.34 5.51
C ARG A 115 -13.78 5.87 6.94
N ARG A 116 -13.00 5.26 7.83
CA ARG A 116 -12.96 5.63 9.24
C ARG A 116 -11.92 6.73 9.48
N VAL A 117 -12.17 7.53 10.51
CA VAL A 117 -11.22 8.51 11.03
C VAL A 117 -10.13 7.77 11.80
N ALA A 118 -8.87 8.22 11.69
CA ALA A 118 -7.81 7.73 12.58
C ALA A 118 -8.11 8.19 14.00
N ASN A 119 -8.13 7.27 14.96
CA ASN A 119 -8.36 7.58 16.37
C ASN A 119 -7.05 7.34 17.15
N GLU A 120 -6.77 8.16 18.16
CA GLU A 120 -5.55 8.08 18.99
C GLU A 120 -5.41 6.72 19.71
N GLU A 121 -6.51 6.06 20.04
CA GLU A 121 -6.52 4.75 20.74
C GLU A 121 -5.99 3.58 19.89
N GLU A 122 -5.97 3.72 18.57
CA GLU A 122 -5.43 2.68 17.67
C GLU A 122 -3.90 2.70 17.58
N GLU A 123 -3.28 3.68 18.24
CA GLU A 123 -1.82 3.82 18.38
C GLU A 123 -1.26 2.97 19.53
N GLU A 124 -2.07 2.07 20.13
CA GLU A 124 -1.58 1.10 21.12
C GLU A 124 -0.55 0.15 20.50
N ASN A 125 0.71 0.44 20.77
CA ASN A 125 1.94 -0.21 20.30
C ASN A 125 2.16 -1.65 20.80
N ILE A 126 1.12 -2.47 20.97
CA ILE A 126 1.29 -3.88 21.36
C ILE A 126 1.14 -4.77 20.12
N PRO A 127 2.18 -5.52 19.72
CA PRO A 127 2.08 -6.32 18.52
C PRO A 127 1.23 -7.54 18.82
N ASN A 128 0.21 -7.80 18.00
CA ASN A 128 -0.56 -9.04 18.10
C ASN A 128 0.40 -10.24 18.02
N ARG A 129 0.41 -11.06 19.07
CA ARG A 129 1.25 -12.26 19.15
C ARG A 129 0.60 -13.42 18.41
N LYS A 130 1.42 -14.33 17.91
CA LYS A 130 0.96 -15.55 17.26
C LYS A 130 -0.03 -16.32 18.13
N GLY A 131 -1.07 -16.88 17.52
CA GLY A 131 -2.14 -17.60 18.21
C GLY A 131 -3.22 -16.72 18.84
N GLN A 132 -3.10 -15.38 18.79
CA GLN A 132 -4.16 -14.47 19.23
C GLN A 132 -5.29 -14.37 18.19
N LYS A 133 -6.36 -13.62 18.53
CA LYS A 133 -7.56 -13.47 17.69
C LYS A 133 -7.24 -13.05 16.25
N HIS A 134 -6.26 -12.17 16.07
CA HIS A 134 -5.84 -11.70 14.74
C HIS A 134 -5.34 -12.84 13.84
N ASP A 135 -4.66 -13.82 14.41
CA ASP A 135 -4.14 -15.00 13.70
C ASP A 135 -5.30 -15.88 13.20
N GLN A 136 -6.31 -16.09 14.04
CA GLN A 136 -7.51 -16.85 13.70
C GLN A 136 -8.32 -16.18 12.59
N ILE A 137 -8.39 -14.84 12.58
CA ILE A 137 -8.97 -14.08 11.48
C ILE A 137 -8.14 -14.31 10.21
N GLY A 138 -6.82 -14.13 10.30
CA GLY A 138 -5.82 -14.41 9.27
C GLY A 138 -6.02 -15.76 8.55
N LEU A 139 -6.26 -16.81 9.34
CA LEU A 139 -6.43 -18.19 8.85
C LEU A 139 -7.78 -18.46 8.19
N LYS A 140 -8.84 -17.75 8.61
CA LYS A 140 -10.21 -17.90 8.07
C LYS A 140 -10.43 -17.16 6.76
N LEU A 141 -9.51 -16.28 6.39
CA LEU A 141 -9.63 -15.50 5.15
C LEU A 141 -9.60 -16.42 3.94
N ALA A 142 -10.54 -16.16 3.02
CA ALA A 142 -10.63 -16.89 1.76
C ALA A 142 -9.28 -16.81 1.03
N LYS A 143 -8.69 -17.97 0.80
CA LYS A 143 -7.31 -18.06 0.33
C LYS A 143 -7.19 -17.87 -1.17
N ASP A 144 -8.28 -18.04 -1.92
CA ASP A 144 -8.29 -18.06 -3.40
C ASP A 144 -9.21 -17.00 -4.01
N THR A 145 -9.64 -16.00 -3.25
CA THR A 145 -10.38 -14.84 -3.75
C THR A 145 -9.69 -13.53 -3.40
N VAL A 146 -10.03 -12.46 -4.13
CA VAL A 146 -9.59 -11.10 -3.81
C VAL A 146 -10.18 -10.68 -2.48
N ARG A 147 -9.32 -10.19 -1.59
CA ARG A 147 -9.77 -9.61 -0.34
C ARG A 147 -10.26 -8.18 -0.61
N VAL A 148 -11.50 -7.91 -0.25
CA VAL A 148 -12.09 -6.57 -0.26
C VAL A 148 -12.46 -6.19 1.17
N VAL A 149 -11.86 -5.11 1.69
CA VAL A 149 -12.02 -4.65 3.08
C VAL A 149 -12.62 -3.25 3.11
N GLY A 150 -13.42 -2.95 4.13
CA GLY A 150 -13.93 -1.59 4.39
C GLY A 150 -15.23 -1.23 3.67
N ARG A 151 -16.01 -2.25 3.24
CA ARG A 151 -17.41 -2.05 2.82
C ARG A 151 -18.25 -1.51 3.96
N ASP A 152 -18.17 -2.17 5.10
CA ASP A 152 -18.71 -1.68 6.37
C ASP A 152 -17.78 -0.58 6.91
N SER A 153 -18.35 0.51 7.40
CA SER A 153 -17.57 1.60 7.99
C SER A 153 -16.92 1.19 9.30
N GLU A 154 -17.55 0.32 10.08
CA GLU A 154 -17.02 -0.13 11.37
C GLU A 154 -15.82 -1.07 11.19
N GLU A 155 -15.84 -1.87 10.11
CA GLU A 155 -14.74 -2.76 9.71
C GLU A 155 -13.74 -2.08 8.76
N SER A 156 -13.86 -0.75 8.58
CA SER A 156 -12.96 0.04 7.75
C SER A 156 -11.73 0.50 8.55
N ILE A 157 -10.62 0.63 7.84
CA ILE A 157 -9.36 1.14 8.37
C ILE A 157 -9.23 2.64 8.07
N PRO A 158 -8.47 3.39 8.87
CA PRO A 158 -8.25 4.80 8.61
C PRO A 158 -7.20 4.98 7.50
N PRO A 159 -7.07 6.18 6.92
CA PRO A 159 -5.93 6.53 6.08
C PRO A 159 -4.60 6.20 6.77
N ALA A 160 -3.64 5.68 6.02
CA ALA A 160 -2.31 5.41 6.57
C ALA A 160 -1.61 6.74 6.86
N ARG A 161 -1.14 6.91 8.10
CA ARG A 161 -0.40 8.11 8.54
C ARG A 161 1.12 7.94 8.45
N MET A 162 1.57 6.69 8.45
CA MET A 162 2.98 6.32 8.29
C MET A 162 3.37 6.30 6.81
N VAL A 163 4.50 6.91 6.49
CA VAL A 163 5.10 6.80 5.15
C VAL A 163 5.60 5.37 4.95
N HIS A 164 5.12 4.69 3.92
CA HIS A 164 5.51 3.31 3.63
C HIS A 164 5.48 2.97 2.15
N VAL A 165 6.16 1.88 1.80
CA VAL A 165 6.01 1.15 0.54
C VAL A 165 5.51 -0.25 0.87
N ASP A 166 4.47 -0.72 0.19
CA ASP A 166 3.80 -2.00 0.50
C ASP A 166 4.69 -3.25 0.26
N TYR A 167 5.66 -3.14 -0.65
CA TYR A 167 6.49 -4.25 -1.10
C TYR A 167 7.97 -3.85 -1.23
N SER A 168 8.87 -4.66 -0.68
CA SER A 168 10.23 -4.74 -1.26
C SER A 168 10.25 -5.61 -2.51
N LEU A 169 11.35 -5.52 -3.24
CA LEU A 169 11.62 -6.42 -4.36
C LEU A 169 11.63 -7.91 -3.98
N LYS A 170 12.04 -8.24 -2.74
CA LYS A 170 11.96 -9.61 -2.23
C LYS A 170 10.51 -9.96 -1.86
N GLY A 171 9.82 -9.07 -1.16
CA GLY A 171 8.41 -9.24 -0.79
C GLY A 171 7.54 -9.48 -2.02
N LEU A 172 7.72 -8.70 -3.10
CA LEU A 172 6.99 -8.90 -4.35
C LEU A 172 7.30 -10.26 -5.02
N ARG A 173 8.58 -10.65 -5.09
CA ARG A 173 9.00 -11.97 -5.61
C ARG A 173 8.36 -13.13 -4.87
N ASP A 174 8.30 -13.00 -3.56
CA ASP A 174 7.67 -13.94 -2.68
C ASP A 174 6.16 -13.94 -2.99
N THR A 175 5.49 -12.77 -2.98
CA THR A 175 4.05 -12.61 -3.25
C THR A 175 3.64 -13.30 -4.53
N VAL A 176 4.32 -13.05 -5.66
CA VAL A 176 3.94 -13.68 -6.93
C VAL A 176 4.12 -15.21 -6.93
N ARG A 177 4.98 -15.75 -6.05
CA ARG A 177 5.25 -17.19 -5.96
C ARG A 177 4.34 -17.92 -4.99
N LEU A 178 4.03 -17.34 -3.83
CA LEU A 178 3.35 -18.08 -2.74
C LEU A 178 2.07 -17.40 -2.20
N ALA A 179 1.65 -16.25 -2.73
CA ALA A 179 0.35 -15.67 -2.38
C ALA A 179 -0.79 -16.42 -3.08
N ARG A 180 -1.85 -15.71 -3.52
CA ARG A 180 -3.06 -16.30 -4.11
C ARG A 180 -2.75 -17.08 -5.40
N LYS A 181 -3.48 -18.17 -5.64
CA LYS A 181 -3.19 -19.12 -6.73
C LYS A 181 -3.24 -18.45 -8.12
N ASP A 182 -4.23 -17.60 -8.34
CA ASP A 182 -4.39 -16.83 -9.59
C ASP A 182 -3.26 -15.81 -9.81
N ILE A 183 -2.68 -15.23 -8.75
CA ILE A 183 -1.49 -14.38 -8.86
C ILE A 183 -0.32 -15.21 -9.40
N PHE A 184 -0.07 -16.38 -8.82
CA PHE A 184 0.97 -17.30 -9.28
C PHE A 184 0.73 -17.74 -10.72
N GLU A 185 -0.48 -18.18 -11.06
CA GLU A 185 -0.81 -18.63 -12.42
C GLU A 185 -0.67 -17.51 -13.46
N THR A 186 -1.08 -16.28 -13.12
CA THR A 186 -0.92 -15.11 -13.97
C THR A 186 0.55 -14.75 -14.16
N ALA A 187 1.34 -14.81 -13.10
CA ALA A 187 2.77 -14.48 -13.13
C ALA A 187 3.67 -15.63 -13.63
N LYS A 188 3.13 -16.84 -13.80
CA LYS A 188 3.92 -18.07 -14.03
C LYS A 188 4.97 -17.92 -15.13
N SER A 189 4.61 -17.41 -16.29
CA SER A 189 5.57 -17.27 -17.40
C SER A 189 6.69 -16.27 -17.11
N ALA A 190 6.43 -15.26 -16.29
CA ALA A 190 7.42 -14.28 -15.86
C ALA A 190 8.31 -14.85 -14.74
N ILE A 191 7.74 -15.66 -13.84
CA ILE A 191 8.49 -16.43 -12.83
C ILE A 191 9.43 -17.43 -13.52
N ASP A 192 8.90 -18.26 -14.44
CA ASP A 192 9.70 -19.26 -15.17
C ASP A 192 10.87 -18.61 -15.95
N ALA A 193 10.69 -17.38 -16.43
CA ALA A 193 11.73 -16.62 -17.10
C ALA A 193 12.79 -16.09 -16.13
N GLU A 194 12.36 -15.52 -15.02
CA GLU A 194 13.27 -15.10 -13.95
C GLU A 194 14.10 -16.27 -13.42
N ASP A 195 13.49 -17.44 -13.23
CA ASP A 195 14.17 -18.64 -12.75
C ASP A 195 15.21 -19.18 -13.76
N ARG A 196 15.10 -18.81 -15.05
CA ARG A 196 16.13 -19.06 -16.08
C ARG A 196 17.23 -17.98 -16.13
N GLY A 197 17.14 -16.94 -15.30
CA GLY A 197 18.06 -15.81 -15.27
C GLY A 197 17.69 -14.64 -16.17
N GLU A 198 16.48 -14.61 -16.75
CA GLU A 198 15.98 -13.43 -17.45
C GLU A 198 15.57 -12.34 -16.44
N SER A 199 15.54 -11.07 -16.86
CA SER A 199 15.05 -9.99 -16.01
C SER A 199 13.57 -10.20 -15.64
N PRO A 200 13.14 -9.86 -14.40
CA PRO A 200 11.75 -9.95 -14.01
C PRO A 200 10.85 -9.12 -14.93
N ARG A 201 9.71 -9.68 -15.32
CA ARG A 201 8.71 -9.04 -16.21
C ARG A 201 7.36 -8.84 -15.52
N TYR A 202 7.41 -8.47 -14.26
CA TYR A 202 6.24 -8.17 -13.45
C TYR A 202 6.56 -6.99 -12.53
N ALA A 203 5.53 -6.21 -12.23
CA ALA A 203 5.58 -5.06 -11.34
C ALA A 203 4.30 -5.06 -10.48
N CYS A 204 4.31 -4.28 -9.40
CA CYS A 204 3.15 -4.08 -8.55
C CYS A 204 2.95 -2.58 -8.35
N TYR A 205 1.71 -2.13 -8.47
CA TYR A 205 1.32 -0.74 -8.32
C TYR A 205 0.10 -0.66 -7.41
N SER A 206 0.14 0.26 -6.45
CA SER A 206 -1.03 0.60 -5.64
C SER A 206 -1.86 1.65 -6.38
N VAL A 207 -3.14 1.34 -6.62
CA VAL A 207 -4.08 2.24 -7.31
C VAL A 207 -4.99 2.89 -6.28
N TRP A 208 -4.90 4.22 -6.19
CA TRP A 208 -5.69 5.00 -5.25
C TRP A 208 -6.74 5.84 -5.98
N ARG A 209 -7.98 5.81 -5.49
CA ARG A 209 -9.10 6.58 -6.03
C ARG A 209 -9.86 7.29 -4.90
N PRO A 210 -10.02 8.62 -4.96
CA PRO A 210 -10.97 9.30 -4.10
C PRO A 210 -12.40 8.89 -4.48
N LEU A 211 -13.20 8.42 -3.51
CA LEU A 211 -14.61 8.04 -3.74
C LEU A 211 -15.58 9.23 -3.63
N LYS A 212 -15.08 10.35 -3.09
CA LYS A 212 -15.73 11.65 -2.94
C LYS A 212 -14.64 12.73 -2.84
N THR A 213 -15.03 14.00 -2.84
CA THR A 213 -14.09 15.10 -2.55
C THR A 213 -13.41 14.86 -1.19
N ILE A 214 -12.07 14.95 -1.19
CA ILE A 214 -11.26 14.72 0.00
C ILE A 214 -11.03 16.06 0.69
N GLU A 215 -11.51 16.18 1.93
CA GLU A 215 -11.43 17.40 2.74
C GLU A 215 -10.40 17.27 3.89
N ARG A 216 -9.97 16.04 4.19
CA ARG A 216 -8.96 15.71 5.21
C ARG A 216 -8.21 14.46 4.79
N ASP A 217 -7.00 14.27 5.33
CA ASP A 217 -6.17 13.08 5.15
C ASP A 217 -5.93 12.76 3.65
N PRO A 218 -5.45 13.73 2.84
CA PRO A 218 -5.24 13.50 1.42
C PRO A 218 -4.20 12.41 1.18
N LEU A 219 -4.34 11.69 0.07
CA LEU A 219 -3.25 10.85 -0.42
C LEU A 219 -2.05 11.75 -0.73
N ALA A 220 -0.94 11.44 -0.09
CA ALA A 220 0.36 12.01 -0.40
C ALA A 220 1.30 10.92 -0.91
N VAL A 221 2.12 11.27 -1.88
CA VAL A 221 3.14 10.39 -2.48
C VAL A 221 4.44 11.16 -2.54
N LEU A 222 5.55 10.44 -2.41
CA LEU A 222 6.90 10.99 -2.48
C LEU A 222 7.54 10.63 -3.82
N ASP A 223 8.29 11.56 -4.39
CA ASP A 223 9.10 11.31 -5.59
C ASP A 223 10.28 10.41 -5.22
N TRP A 224 10.27 9.19 -5.72
CA TRP A 224 11.29 8.18 -5.42
C TRP A 224 12.72 8.63 -5.75
N ARG A 225 12.90 9.57 -6.69
CA ARG A 225 14.23 10.11 -7.04
C ARG A 225 14.81 11.00 -5.94
N THR A 226 13.95 11.55 -5.09
CA THR A 226 14.30 12.46 -4.00
C THR A 226 14.39 11.74 -2.65
N THR A 227 13.94 10.49 -2.58
CA THR A 227 14.01 9.67 -1.38
C THR A 227 15.39 9.04 -1.21
N ASP A 228 15.98 9.15 -0.02
CA ASP A 228 17.18 8.38 0.30
C ASP A 228 16.82 6.90 0.50
N LYS A 229 17.47 6.04 -0.29
CA LYS A 229 17.26 4.59 -0.24
C LYS A 229 17.83 3.96 1.01
N PHE A 230 18.76 4.62 1.71
CA PHE A 230 19.31 4.14 2.96
C PHE A 230 18.37 4.38 4.15
N GLU A 231 17.41 5.30 3.99
CA GLU A 231 16.37 5.53 4.98
C GLU A 231 15.30 4.44 4.94
N LEU A 232 15.33 3.55 3.98
CA LEU A 232 14.31 2.54 3.81
C LEU A 232 14.54 1.33 4.72
N VAL A 233 13.84 1.25 5.86
CA VAL A 233 13.95 0.12 6.80
C VAL A 233 12.99 -1.01 6.44
N PRO A 234 13.48 -2.22 6.09
CA PRO A 234 12.59 -3.33 5.77
C PRO A 234 12.08 -4.03 7.03
N TYR A 235 10.77 -4.29 7.07
CA TYR A 235 10.15 -5.15 8.08
C TYR A 235 9.78 -6.53 7.55
N GLY A 236 9.68 -7.51 8.46
CA GLY A 236 9.12 -8.82 8.15
C GLY A 236 7.66 -8.91 8.58
N GLU A 237 6.85 -9.64 7.81
CA GLU A 237 5.49 -10.03 8.19
C GLU A 237 5.28 -11.51 7.94
N SER A 238 4.55 -12.17 8.84
CA SER A 238 4.16 -13.57 8.71
C SER A 238 2.92 -13.73 7.84
N HIS A 239 2.94 -14.70 6.91
CA HIS A 239 1.84 -15.00 5.98
C HIS A 239 1.38 -16.46 6.10
N PRO A 240 0.07 -16.77 6.00
CA PRO A 240 -0.47 -18.11 6.25
C PRO A 240 0.08 -19.20 5.30
N ARG A 241 0.53 -18.82 4.10
CA ARG A 241 1.08 -19.75 3.10
C ARG A 241 2.60 -19.98 3.20
N SER A 242 3.33 -19.19 3.99
CA SER A 242 4.74 -19.44 4.30
C SER A 242 5.12 -18.80 5.65
N PRO A 243 5.04 -19.56 6.75
CA PRO A 243 5.36 -19.07 8.10
C PRO A 243 6.83 -18.71 8.33
N LYS A 244 7.70 -18.93 7.33
CA LYS A 244 9.17 -18.76 7.41
C LYS A 244 9.71 -17.62 6.56
N SER A 245 8.86 -16.93 5.82
CA SER A 245 9.21 -15.85 4.90
C SER A 245 8.78 -14.51 5.49
N THR A 246 9.60 -13.48 5.31
CA THR A 246 9.27 -12.08 5.58
C THR A 246 8.53 -11.50 4.36
N TRP A 247 7.20 -11.48 4.37
CA TRP A 247 6.37 -11.30 3.16
C TRP A 247 6.13 -9.87 2.70
N LYS A 248 6.17 -8.90 3.59
CA LYS A 248 6.00 -7.50 3.26
C LYS A 248 6.92 -6.71 4.16
N SER A 249 7.91 -6.09 3.54
CA SER A 249 8.62 -5.01 4.17
C SER A 249 7.88 -3.75 3.82
N SER A 250 7.01 -3.32 4.75
CA SER A 250 6.66 -1.92 4.83
C SER A 250 7.95 -1.16 5.07
N VAL A 251 8.32 -0.31 4.14
CA VAL A 251 9.57 0.41 4.23
C VAL A 251 9.30 1.76 4.88
N VAL A 252 9.75 1.96 6.11
CA VAL A 252 9.62 3.26 6.80
C VAL A 252 10.93 4.03 6.64
N LEU A 253 10.84 5.33 6.35
CA LEU A 253 12.00 6.23 6.29
C LEU A 253 12.69 6.28 7.66
N ASP A 254 14.03 6.23 7.72
CA ASP A 254 14.89 6.04 8.92
C ASP A 254 15.64 7.29 9.38
N THR A 255 15.35 8.49 8.85
CA THR A 255 15.82 9.69 9.52
C THR A 255 14.71 10.70 9.80
N ILE A 256 14.68 11.16 11.05
CA ILE A 256 14.18 12.49 11.38
C ILE A 256 15.11 13.44 10.62
N PRO A 257 14.61 14.30 9.72
CA PRO A 257 15.44 15.30 9.08
C PRO A 257 16.18 16.05 10.18
N THR A 258 17.50 15.87 10.22
CA THR A 258 18.34 16.76 11.02
C THR A 258 18.15 18.13 10.38
N THR A 259 17.52 19.02 11.12
CA THR A 259 17.30 20.41 10.73
C THR A 259 18.66 20.98 10.29
N GLN A 260 18.78 21.30 9.00
CA GLN A 260 19.73 22.31 8.53
C GLN A 260 19.06 23.67 8.59
#